data_AF-A0A1A2YQL6-F1
#
_entry.id   AF-A0A1A2YQL6-F1
#
_cell.length_a   1.000
_cell.length_b   1.000
_cell.length_c   1.000
_cell.angle_alpha   90.00
_cell.angle_beta   90.00
_cell.angle_gamma   90.00
#
_symmetry.space_group_name_H-M   'P 1'
#
loop_
_entity.id
_entity.type
_entity.pdbx_description
1 polymer ?
#
loop_
_entity_poly.entity_id
_entity_poly.type
_entity_poly.pdbx_seq_one_letter_code
_entity_poly.pdbx_strand_id
1 'polypeptide(L)'
;MEEALLNTGFEPDDERVWRWELNDAEGVRATVKFELLADLDDERNNATVEFTGCKHLGAANLRGTGYAARDIVIQTIRANDHGTRREAEINVTGLAGFLLAKVAAAHGRRKEKDWYDVAFVLLHNDHGDATAAAERVLEVFGPPTGEMRTQLLDLQANFADSSAQGSLAYVKQFLENHPAEDAEIVAADSQLAAAAFTGRLLR
;
A
#
# COMPACT_ATOMS: atom_id res chain seq x y z
N MET A 1 -0.97 -24.43 -2.35
CA MET A 1 0.24 -23.59 -2.20
C MET A 1 1.06 -24.03 -1.00
N GLU A 2 0.48 -24.08 0.21
CA GLU A 2 1.15 -24.62 1.41
C GLU A 2 1.77 -26.02 1.16
N GLU A 3 0.98 -26.98 0.66
CA GLU A 3 1.50 -28.31 0.31
C GLU A 3 2.62 -28.29 -0.73
N ALA A 4 2.57 -27.36 -1.70
CA ALA A 4 3.63 -27.26 -2.71
C ALA A 4 4.95 -26.79 -2.09
N LEU A 5 4.89 -25.82 -1.16
CA LEU A 5 6.07 -25.32 -0.44
C LEU A 5 6.68 -26.40 0.45
N LEU A 6 5.84 -27.09 1.22
CA LEU A 6 6.25 -28.23 2.06
C LEU A 6 6.90 -29.33 1.21
N ASN A 7 6.29 -29.70 0.08
CA ASN A 7 6.84 -30.70 -0.84
C ASN A 7 8.18 -30.29 -1.47
N THR A 8 8.50 -28.98 -1.51
CA THR A 8 9.78 -28.46 -1.99
C THR A 8 10.82 -28.22 -0.87
N GLY A 9 10.52 -28.64 0.36
CA GLY A 9 11.45 -28.55 1.49
C GLY A 9 11.47 -27.19 2.20
N PHE A 10 10.52 -26.30 1.89
CA PHE A 10 10.35 -25.05 2.64
C PHE A 10 9.61 -25.30 3.96
N GLU A 11 10.07 -24.66 5.02
CA GLU A 11 9.47 -24.68 6.35
C GLU A 11 8.87 -23.30 6.68
N PRO A 12 7.71 -23.22 7.34
CA PRO A 12 7.11 -21.96 7.74
C PRO A 12 7.89 -21.29 8.89
N ASP A 13 8.00 -19.97 8.89
CA ASP A 13 8.44 -19.19 10.05
C ASP A 13 7.30 -19.16 11.09
N ASP A 14 7.52 -19.77 12.26
CA ASP A 14 6.54 -19.87 13.35
C ASP A 14 6.04 -18.51 13.86
N GLU A 15 6.84 -17.44 13.69
CA GLU A 15 6.46 -16.08 14.08
C GLU A 15 5.79 -15.31 12.94
N ARG A 16 5.94 -15.77 11.69
CA ARG A 16 5.54 -15.05 10.49
C ARG A 16 4.99 -16.01 9.44
N VAL A 17 3.69 -16.26 9.53
CA VAL A 17 2.88 -17.09 8.59
C VAL A 17 3.09 -16.80 7.09
N TRP A 18 3.61 -15.62 6.74
CA TRP A 18 3.91 -15.15 5.39
C TRP A 18 5.36 -15.40 4.94
N ARG A 19 6.21 -15.99 5.78
CA ARG A 19 7.62 -16.28 5.47
C ARG A 19 7.87 -17.78 5.52
N TRP A 20 8.55 -18.26 4.48
CA TRP A 20 8.92 -19.65 4.30
C TRP A 20 10.40 -19.73 3.98
N GLU A 21 11.12 -20.62 4.63
CA GLU A 21 12.57 -20.74 4.54
C GLU A 21 12.96 -22.12 4.05
N LEU A 22 13.91 -22.16 3.12
CA LEU A 22 14.60 -23.37 2.70
C LEU A 22 16.04 -23.25 3.19
N ASN A 23 16.44 -24.18 4.04
CA ASN A 23 17.81 -24.37 4.47
C ASN A 23 18.16 -25.82 4.14
N ASP A 24 18.87 -26.07 3.04
CA ASP A 24 19.25 -27.43 2.67
C ASP A 24 20.61 -27.84 3.26
N ALA A 25 20.88 -29.15 3.23
CA ALA A 25 22.14 -29.72 3.73
C ALA A 25 23.37 -29.33 2.89
N GLU A 26 23.17 -28.80 1.68
CA GLU A 26 24.21 -28.35 0.76
C GLU A 26 24.56 -26.86 0.98
N GLY A 27 23.87 -26.20 1.91
CA GLY A 27 24.12 -24.83 2.33
C GLY A 27 23.35 -23.77 1.54
N VAL A 28 22.41 -24.17 0.67
CA VAL A 28 21.51 -23.24 -0.02
C VAL A 28 20.54 -22.65 1.00
N ARG A 29 20.43 -21.32 0.97
CA ARG A 29 19.47 -20.57 1.78
C ARG A 29 18.57 -19.77 0.86
N ALA A 30 17.28 -20.04 0.93
CA ALA A 30 16.27 -19.26 0.23
C ALA A 30 15.16 -18.86 1.21
N THR A 31 14.74 -17.61 1.13
CA THR A 31 13.56 -17.13 1.86
C THR A 31 12.54 -16.70 0.82
N VAL A 32 11.34 -17.27 0.91
CA VAL A 32 10.19 -16.78 0.16
C VAL A 32 9.22 -16.10 1.11
N LYS A 33 8.83 -14.88 0.75
CA LYS A 33 7.86 -14.08 1.50
C LYS A 33 6.65 -13.87 0.61
N PHE A 34 5.49 -14.34 1.07
CA PHE A 34 4.21 -14.09 0.42
C PHE A 34 3.29 -13.43 1.44
N GLU A 35 3.08 -12.13 1.31
CA GLU A 35 2.08 -11.42 2.10
C GLU A 35 0.74 -11.54 1.38
N LEU A 36 -0.16 -12.36 1.92
CA LEU A 36 -1.53 -12.45 1.45
C LEU A 36 -2.36 -11.46 2.26
N LEU A 37 -3.11 -10.61 1.55
CA LEU A 37 -3.93 -9.57 2.15
C LEU A 37 -5.40 -9.86 1.89
N ALA A 38 -6.24 -9.57 2.87
CA ALA A 38 -7.69 -9.64 2.76
C ALA A 38 -8.31 -8.29 3.14
N ASP A 39 -9.52 -8.03 2.65
CA ASP A 39 -10.32 -6.85 2.99
C ASP A 39 -11.73 -7.32 3.35
N LEU A 40 -11.87 -7.80 4.59
CA LEU A 40 -13.07 -8.40 5.13
C LEU A 40 -13.65 -7.51 6.23
N ASP A 41 -14.92 -7.11 6.04
CA ASP A 41 -15.65 -6.20 6.94
C ASP A 41 -15.97 -6.84 8.30
N ASP A 42 -16.22 -8.16 8.29
CA ASP A 42 -16.57 -8.97 9.45
C ASP A 42 -15.36 -9.38 10.28
N GLU A 43 -14.16 -9.28 9.71
CA GLU A 43 -12.91 -9.53 10.42
C GLU A 43 -12.31 -8.25 11.02
N ARG A 44 -11.55 -8.42 12.12
CA ARG A 44 -10.84 -7.30 12.75
C ARG A 44 -9.69 -6.82 11.84
N ASN A 45 -9.45 -5.52 11.81
CA ASN A 45 -8.31 -4.96 11.08
C ASN A 45 -6.98 -5.43 11.71
N ASN A 46 -6.02 -5.84 10.88
CA ASN A 46 -4.77 -6.52 11.21
C ASN A 46 -4.90 -7.93 11.80
N ALA A 47 -6.08 -8.56 11.76
CA ALA A 47 -6.20 -9.97 12.12
C ALA A 47 -5.61 -10.88 11.04
N THR A 48 -5.11 -12.04 11.43
CA THR A 48 -4.78 -13.12 10.49
C THR A 48 -6.05 -13.92 10.22
N VAL A 49 -6.46 -13.98 8.96
CA VAL A 49 -7.55 -14.81 8.45
C VAL A 49 -6.94 -16.14 8.02
N GLU A 50 -7.23 -17.19 8.76
CA GLU A 50 -6.78 -18.54 8.45
C GLU A 50 -7.54 -19.10 7.26
N PHE A 51 -6.84 -19.77 6.34
CA PHE A 51 -7.51 -20.43 5.23
C PHE A 51 -7.99 -21.82 5.62
N THR A 52 -9.21 -22.16 5.23
CA THR A 52 -9.76 -23.50 5.46
C THR A 52 -8.84 -24.57 4.84
N GLY A 53 -8.38 -25.50 5.68
CA GLY A 53 -7.49 -26.59 5.26
C GLY A 53 -6.00 -26.26 5.23
N CYS A 54 -5.60 -25.03 5.57
CA CYS A 54 -4.20 -24.68 5.80
C CYS A 54 -3.89 -24.66 7.30
N LYS A 55 -2.68 -25.06 7.68
CA LYS A 55 -2.24 -25.02 9.10
C LYS A 55 -1.47 -23.75 9.44
N HIS A 56 -0.74 -23.20 8.47
CA HIS A 56 0.20 -22.10 8.70
C HIS A 56 -0.03 -20.94 7.74
N LEU A 57 -0.67 -21.17 6.59
CA LEU A 57 -0.99 -20.13 5.63
C LEU A 57 -2.28 -19.38 5.99
N GLY A 58 -2.20 -18.05 5.98
CA GLY A 58 -3.34 -17.15 6.14
C GLY A 58 -3.11 -15.81 5.46
N ALA A 59 -4.10 -14.94 5.53
CA ALA A 59 -4.03 -13.56 5.04
C ALA A 59 -4.12 -12.55 6.17
N ALA A 60 -3.38 -11.45 6.11
CA ALA A 60 -3.61 -10.32 7.00
C ALA A 60 -4.83 -9.53 6.51
N ASN A 61 -5.87 -9.41 7.34
CA ASN A 61 -7.00 -8.54 7.04
C ASN A 61 -6.58 -7.08 7.17
N LEU A 62 -6.32 -6.42 6.05
CA LEU A 62 -5.93 -5.02 5.99
C LEU A 62 -7.02 -4.24 5.26
N ARG A 63 -7.82 -3.51 6.05
CA ARG A 63 -8.96 -2.78 5.51
C ARG A 63 -8.55 -1.75 4.45
N GLY A 64 -9.30 -1.71 3.36
CA GLY A 64 -9.04 -0.87 2.20
C GLY A 64 -8.13 -1.47 1.14
N THR A 65 -7.59 -2.68 1.34
CA THR A 65 -6.83 -3.38 0.28
C THR A 65 -7.71 -3.80 -0.89
N GLY A 66 -9.03 -3.84 -0.73
CA GLY A 66 -10.01 -4.02 -1.80
C GLY A 66 -9.99 -2.90 -2.83
N TYR A 67 -9.59 -1.67 -2.46
CA TYR A 67 -9.35 -0.61 -3.44
C TYR A 67 -8.18 -0.98 -4.37
N ALA A 68 -7.10 -1.51 -3.80
CA ALA A 68 -5.92 -1.92 -4.54
C ALA A 68 -6.24 -3.04 -5.55
N ALA A 69 -7.09 -4.00 -5.17
CA ALA A 69 -7.51 -5.11 -6.03
C ALA A 69 -8.48 -4.70 -7.17
N ARG A 70 -9.11 -3.53 -7.09
CA ARG A 70 -10.10 -3.06 -8.07
C ARG A 70 -9.54 -2.14 -9.15
N ASP A 71 -8.39 -1.52 -8.91
CA ASP A 71 -7.66 -0.72 -9.89
C ASP A 71 -6.41 -1.49 -10.31
N ILE A 72 -6.52 -2.32 -11.35
CA ILE A 72 -5.43 -3.19 -11.82
C ILE A 72 -4.80 -2.60 -13.07
N VAL A 73 -3.47 -2.49 -13.05
CA VAL A 73 -2.60 -2.20 -14.19
C VAL A 73 -1.67 -3.39 -14.39
N ILE A 74 -1.64 -3.94 -15.60
CA ILE A 74 -0.73 -5.04 -15.93
C ILE A 74 0.66 -4.44 -16.22
N GLN A 75 1.68 -4.95 -15.54
CA GLN A 75 3.07 -4.60 -15.79
C GLN A 75 3.85 -5.83 -16.25
N THR A 76 4.67 -5.68 -17.28
CA THR A 76 5.55 -6.76 -17.75
C THR A 76 6.92 -6.62 -17.11
N ILE A 77 7.30 -7.59 -16.29
CA ILE A 77 8.67 -7.73 -15.80
C ILE A 77 9.45 -8.62 -16.76
N ARG A 78 10.69 -8.22 -17.07
CA ARG A 78 11.58 -8.96 -17.96
C ARG A 78 12.89 -9.25 -17.23
N ALA A 79 13.34 -10.51 -17.29
CA ALA A 79 14.59 -10.93 -16.66
C ALA A 79 15.32 -11.96 -17.53
N ASN A 80 16.64 -12.03 -17.38
CA ASN A 80 17.43 -13.13 -17.93
C ASN A 80 17.55 -14.22 -16.86
N ASP A 81 17.06 -15.41 -17.17
CA ASP A 81 17.06 -16.61 -16.33
C ASP A 81 17.94 -17.67 -17.01
N HIS A 82 19.12 -17.94 -16.45
CA HIS A 82 20.11 -18.86 -17.02
C HIS A 82 20.39 -18.65 -18.52
N GLY A 83 20.51 -17.38 -18.94
CA GLY A 83 20.77 -17.01 -20.34
C GLY A 83 19.54 -17.00 -21.25
N THR A 84 18.36 -17.37 -20.72
CA THR A 84 17.08 -17.28 -21.43
C THR A 84 16.34 -16.02 -20.99
N ARG A 85 15.90 -15.20 -21.95
CA ARG A 85 15.03 -14.06 -21.64
C ARG A 85 13.64 -14.57 -21.28
N ARG A 86 13.18 -14.24 -20.07
CA ARG A 86 11.84 -14.53 -19.54
C ARG A 86 11.06 -13.23 -19.39
N GLU A 87 9.76 -13.32 -19.61
CA GLU A 87 8.81 -12.24 -19.33
C GLU A 87 7.69 -12.79 -18.47
N ALA A 88 7.24 -11.99 -17.51
CA ALA A 88 6.10 -12.28 -16.67
C ALA A 88 5.21 -11.04 -16.59
N GLU A 89 3.92 -11.24 -16.75
CA GLU A 89 2.91 -10.21 -16.49
C GLU A 89 2.50 -10.29 -15.03
N ILE A 90 2.53 -9.13 -14.35
CA ILE A 90 2.06 -9.00 -12.98
C ILE A 90 0.96 -7.95 -12.90
N ASN A 91 -0.05 -8.25 -12.09
CA ASN A 91 -1.07 -7.28 -11.74
C ASN A 91 -0.49 -6.35 -10.68
N VAL A 92 -0.42 -5.07 -10.99
CA VAL A 92 -0.01 -4.00 -10.08
C VAL A 92 -1.21 -3.10 -9.84
N THR A 93 -1.34 -2.58 -8.62
CA THR A 93 -2.37 -1.60 -8.32
C THR A 93 -2.11 -0.29 -9.05
N GLY A 94 -3.14 0.22 -9.73
CA GLY A 94 -3.14 1.55 -10.34
C GLY A 94 -3.19 2.68 -9.31
N LEU A 95 -3.01 3.91 -9.78
CA LEU A 95 -2.90 5.10 -8.94
C LEU A 95 -4.10 5.28 -8.00
N ALA A 96 -5.33 5.11 -8.50
CA ALA A 96 -6.53 5.36 -7.71
C ALA A 96 -6.69 4.31 -6.60
N GLY A 97 -6.46 3.04 -6.93
CA GLY A 97 -6.53 1.96 -5.95
C GLY A 97 -5.45 2.10 -4.88
N PHE A 98 -4.24 2.52 -5.27
CA PHE A 98 -3.13 2.74 -4.34
C PHE A 98 -3.46 3.86 -3.35
N LEU A 99 -3.88 5.02 -3.87
CA LEU A 99 -4.19 6.19 -3.05
C LEU A 99 -5.32 5.88 -2.05
N LEU A 100 -6.43 5.28 -2.50
CA LEU A 100 -7.52 4.93 -1.59
C LEU A 100 -7.13 3.86 -0.57
N ALA A 101 -6.34 2.85 -0.96
CA ALA A 101 -5.82 1.86 -0.02
C ALA A 101 -4.92 2.49 1.05
N LYS A 102 -4.08 3.45 0.67
CA LYS A 102 -3.23 4.19 1.62
C LYS A 102 -4.02 5.13 2.51
N VAL A 103 -5.06 5.78 1.99
CA VAL A 103 -6.00 6.59 2.77
C VAL A 103 -6.73 5.75 3.82
N ALA A 104 -7.26 4.58 3.42
CA ALA A 104 -7.89 3.65 4.35
C ALA A 104 -6.90 3.13 5.41
N ALA A 105 -5.68 2.77 5.00
CA ALA A 105 -4.64 2.37 5.93
C ALA A 105 -4.27 3.49 6.91
N ALA A 106 -4.07 4.71 6.43
CA ALA A 106 -3.73 5.84 7.27
C ALA A 106 -4.84 6.13 8.29
N HIS A 107 -6.10 6.09 7.86
CA HIS A 107 -7.27 6.20 8.74
C HIS A 107 -7.31 5.12 9.82
N GLY A 108 -7.09 3.86 9.43
CA GLY A 108 -7.26 2.69 10.30
C GLY A 108 -6.11 2.45 11.28
N ARG A 109 -4.85 2.49 10.81
CA ARG A 109 -3.67 2.14 11.63
C ARG A 109 -2.78 3.32 12.03
N ARG A 110 -3.01 4.51 11.49
CA ARG A 110 -2.36 5.78 11.89
C ARG A 110 -0.82 5.73 11.89
N LYS A 111 -0.20 4.91 11.02
CA LYS A 111 1.26 4.81 10.92
C LYS A 111 1.81 5.96 10.08
N GLU A 112 2.90 6.57 10.53
CA GLU A 112 3.57 7.70 9.85
C GLU A 112 3.82 7.42 8.36
N LYS A 113 4.29 6.22 8.04
CA LYS A 113 4.59 5.79 6.66
C LYS A 113 3.39 5.91 5.70
N ASP A 114 2.16 5.76 6.18
CA ASP A 114 0.98 5.81 5.30
C ASP A 114 0.62 7.25 4.94
N TRP A 115 0.80 8.18 5.87
CA TRP A 115 0.71 9.61 5.57
C TRP A 115 1.79 10.02 4.57
N TYR A 116 3.02 9.53 4.77
CA TYR A 116 4.11 9.76 3.84
C TYR A 116 3.79 9.24 2.44
N ASP A 117 3.37 7.98 2.31
CA ASP A 117 3.06 7.36 1.02
C ASP A 117 1.95 8.11 0.26
N VAL A 118 0.89 8.55 0.94
CA VAL A 118 -0.20 9.33 0.30
C VAL A 118 0.35 10.64 -0.25
N ALA A 119 0.98 11.46 0.60
CA ALA A 119 1.47 12.78 0.18
C ALA A 119 2.55 12.66 -0.90
N PHE A 120 3.48 11.71 -0.75
CA PHE A 120 4.53 11.46 -1.72
C PHE A 120 3.95 11.11 -3.09
N VAL A 121 2.98 10.19 -3.16
CA VAL A 121 2.38 9.82 -4.46
C VAL A 121 1.55 10.96 -5.04
N LEU A 122 0.84 11.74 -4.23
CA LEU A 122 0.12 12.91 -4.74
C LEU A 122 1.05 13.95 -5.38
N LEU A 123 2.28 14.08 -4.88
CA LEU A 123 3.27 15.03 -5.38
C LEU A 123 4.11 14.49 -6.56
N HIS A 124 4.34 13.17 -6.63
CA HIS A 124 5.35 12.59 -7.52
C HIS A 124 4.82 11.51 -8.48
N ASN A 125 3.51 11.34 -8.60
CA ASN A 125 2.94 10.39 -9.56
C ASN A 125 3.09 10.87 -11.01
N ASP A 126 3.12 9.93 -11.96
CA ASP A 126 3.25 10.23 -13.39
C ASP A 126 1.92 10.60 -14.08
N HIS A 127 0.79 10.56 -13.37
CA HIS A 127 -0.53 10.84 -13.94
C HIS A 127 -0.85 12.34 -14.01
N GLY A 128 -0.15 13.15 -13.22
CA GLY A 128 -0.31 14.59 -13.15
C GLY A 128 -0.31 15.09 -11.71
N ASP A 129 -0.99 16.22 -11.50
CA ASP A 129 -1.12 16.80 -10.16
C ASP A 129 -2.14 16.06 -9.28
N ALA A 130 -2.26 16.50 -8.03
CA ALA A 130 -3.19 15.94 -7.06
C ALA A 130 -4.68 16.06 -7.48
N THR A 131 -5.03 17.03 -8.33
CA THR A 131 -6.40 17.14 -8.87
C THR A 131 -6.63 16.08 -9.94
N ALA A 132 -5.66 15.85 -10.84
CA ALA A 132 -5.72 14.77 -11.82
C ALA A 132 -5.79 13.39 -11.14
N ALA A 133 -5.05 13.19 -10.05
CA ALA A 133 -5.15 11.98 -9.24
C ALA A 133 -6.56 11.79 -8.64
N ALA A 134 -7.21 12.86 -8.19
CA ALA A 134 -8.60 12.82 -7.72
C ALA A 134 -9.59 12.50 -8.85
N GLU A 135 -9.41 13.05 -10.06
CA GLU A 135 -10.23 12.68 -11.22
C GLU A 135 -10.09 11.19 -11.56
N ARG A 136 -8.87 10.66 -11.50
CA ARG A 136 -8.62 9.24 -11.70
C ARG A 136 -9.33 8.37 -10.66
N VAL A 137 -9.39 8.81 -9.41
CA VAL A 137 -10.20 8.13 -8.37
C VAL A 137 -11.69 8.14 -8.72
N LEU A 138 -12.24 9.27 -9.16
CA LEU A 138 -13.64 9.36 -9.57
C LEU A 138 -13.96 8.50 -10.78
N GLU A 139 -13.04 8.40 -11.73
CA GLU A 139 -13.18 7.55 -12.91
C GLU A 139 -13.30 6.06 -12.52
N VAL A 140 -12.47 5.59 -11.58
CA VAL A 140 -12.41 4.17 -11.19
C VAL A 140 -13.48 3.81 -10.17
N PHE A 141 -13.68 4.66 -9.16
CA PHE A 141 -14.49 4.33 -7.98
C PHE A 141 -15.79 5.12 -7.89
N GLY A 142 -15.99 6.14 -8.73
CA GLY A 142 -17.11 7.05 -8.63
C GLY A 142 -16.99 8.02 -7.44
N PRO A 143 -18.05 8.81 -7.19
CA PRO A 143 -18.07 9.75 -6.07
C PRO A 143 -17.94 9.04 -4.71
N PRO A 144 -17.13 9.59 -3.78
CA PRO A 144 -16.91 8.96 -2.48
C PRO A 144 -18.16 8.99 -1.60
N THR A 145 -18.53 7.83 -1.08
CA THR A 145 -19.65 7.64 -0.15
C THR A 145 -19.23 6.79 1.04
N GLY A 146 -20.05 6.78 2.10
CA GLY A 146 -19.85 5.92 3.27
C GLY A 146 -18.44 6.06 3.88
N GLU A 147 -17.77 4.93 4.08
CA GLU A 147 -16.45 4.86 4.70
C GLU A 147 -15.38 5.63 3.90
N MET A 148 -15.40 5.55 2.57
CA MET A 148 -14.45 6.28 1.72
C MET A 148 -14.50 7.79 1.99
N ARG A 149 -15.71 8.34 2.10
CA ARG A 149 -15.89 9.76 2.41
C ARG A 149 -15.35 10.11 3.81
N THR A 150 -15.60 9.26 4.80
CA THR A 150 -15.07 9.44 6.17
C THR A 150 -13.54 9.41 6.19
N GLN A 151 -12.92 8.45 5.50
CA GLN A 151 -11.47 8.32 5.41
C GLN A 151 -10.82 9.53 4.70
N LEU A 152 -11.47 10.07 3.66
CA LEU A 152 -11.01 11.27 2.95
C LEU A 152 -11.14 12.55 3.79
N LEU A 153 -12.21 12.69 4.58
CA LEU A 153 -12.36 13.80 5.53
C LEU A 153 -11.27 13.75 6.61
N ASP A 154 -10.95 12.55 7.09
CA ASP A 154 -9.88 12.32 8.05
C ASP A 154 -8.50 12.63 7.44
N LEU A 155 -8.23 12.24 6.19
CA LEU A 155 -7.02 12.65 5.48
C LEU A 155 -6.91 14.17 5.41
N GLN A 156 -7.99 14.86 5.02
CA GLN A 156 -8.03 16.32 4.93
C GLN A 156 -7.66 16.97 6.28
N ALA A 157 -8.19 16.46 7.39
CA ALA A 157 -7.87 16.96 8.73
C ALA A 157 -6.40 16.72 9.11
N ASN A 158 -5.82 15.58 8.73
CA ASN A 158 -4.44 15.23 9.06
C ASN A 158 -3.38 15.98 8.23
N PHE A 159 -3.81 16.74 7.22
CA PHE A 159 -2.96 17.64 6.42
C PHE A 159 -3.45 19.09 6.44
N ALA A 160 -4.26 19.47 7.43
CA ALA A 160 -4.86 20.81 7.49
C ALA A 160 -3.85 21.94 7.76
N ASP A 161 -2.77 21.64 8.48
CA ASP A 161 -1.71 22.60 8.82
C ASP A 161 -0.36 21.90 9.08
N SER A 162 0.69 22.69 9.36
CA SER A 162 2.05 22.20 9.57
C SER A 162 2.26 21.40 10.85
N SER A 163 1.35 21.51 11.82
CA SER A 163 1.36 20.74 13.07
C SER A 163 0.52 19.46 13.00
N ALA A 164 -0.26 19.29 11.92
CA ALA A 164 -1.08 18.11 11.73
C ALA A 164 -0.21 16.84 11.58
N GLN A 165 -0.71 15.71 12.10
CA GLN A 165 0.03 14.45 12.15
C GLN A 165 0.55 14.01 10.77
N GLY A 166 -0.26 14.16 9.72
CA GLY A 166 0.12 13.79 8.36
C GLY A 166 1.24 14.66 7.81
N SER A 167 1.13 15.99 7.99
CA SER A 167 2.18 16.95 7.62
C SER A 167 3.50 16.64 8.31
N LEU A 168 3.48 16.44 9.63
CA LEU A 168 4.68 16.13 10.42
C LEU A 168 5.32 14.80 9.99
N ALA A 169 4.51 13.77 9.76
CA ALA A 169 4.98 12.46 9.33
C ALA A 169 5.64 12.52 7.94
N TYR A 170 5.02 13.24 6.99
CA TYR A 170 5.57 13.42 5.65
C TYR A 170 6.91 14.16 5.70
N VAL A 171 6.98 15.32 6.37
CA VAL A 171 8.19 16.14 6.47
C VAL A 171 9.33 15.35 7.09
N LYS A 172 9.08 14.67 8.22
CA LYS A 172 10.08 13.85 8.91
C LYS A 172 10.70 12.82 7.97
N GLN A 173 9.87 12.00 7.32
CA GLN A 173 10.36 10.91 6.48
C GLN A 173 10.95 11.40 5.15
N PHE A 174 10.47 12.53 4.61
CA PHE A 174 11.03 13.14 3.42
C PHE A 174 12.45 13.69 3.67
N LEU A 175 12.64 14.42 4.77
CA LEU A 175 13.94 15.00 5.13
C LEU A 175 15.00 13.97 5.52
N GLU A 176 14.59 12.78 5.99
CA GLU A 176 15.51 11.64 6.18
C GLU A 176 16.21 11.25 4.87
N ASN A 177 15.52 11.35 3.73
CA ASN A 177 16.06 11.05 2.40
C ASN A 177 16.61 12.28 1.67
N HIS A 178 16.11 13.47 2.02
CA HIS A 178 16.42 14.75 1.36
C HIS A 178 16.79 15.83 2.40
N PRO A 179 17.92 15.69 3.12
CA PRO A 179 18.24 16.53 4.27
C PRO A 179 18.57 17.99 3.94
N ALA A 180 18.72 18.33 2.66
CA ALA A 180 19.01 19.68 2.19
C ALA A 180 17.75 20.51 1.88
N GLU A 181 16.57 19.87 1.90
CA GLU A 181 15.30 20.51 1.56
C GLU A 181 14.76 21.34 2.74
N ASP A 182 13.94 22.34 2.42
CA ASP A 182 13.32 23.20 3.42
C ASP A 182 12.06 22.55 4.00
N ALA A 183 12.02 22.39 5.32
CA ALA A 183 10.93 21.73 6.03
C ALA A 183 9.57 22.45 5.84
N GLU A 184 9.57 23.78 5.77
CA GLU A 184 8.34 24.57 5.60
C GLU A 184 7.79 24.40 4.18
N ILE A 185 8.67 24.39 3.17
CA ILE A 185 8.27 24.14 1.77
C ILE A 185 7.71 22.73 1.63
N VAL A 186 8.42 21.72 2.12
CA VAL A 186 7.99 20.31 2.08
C VAL A 186 6.63 20.12 2.77
N ALA A 187 6.42 20.80 3.91
CA ALA A 187 5.13 20.78 4.60
C ALA A 187 4.03 21.41 3.75
N ALA A 188 4.25 22.62 3.24
CA ALA A 188 3.27 23.35 2.43
C ALA A 188 2.86 22.58 1.17
N ASP A 189 3.81 21.98 0.46
CA ASP A 189 3.54 21.20 -0.74
C ASP A 189 2.65 19.99 -0.43
N SER A 190 2.94 19.26 0.65
CA SER A 190 2.13 18.10 1.07
C SER A 190 0.70 18.49 1.46
N GLN A 191 0.53 19.63 2.13
CA GLN A 191 -0.78 20.16 2.53
C GLN A 191 -1.59 20.58 1.31
N LEU A 192 -0.96 21.31 0.37
CA LEU A 192 -1.61 21.75 -0.86
C LEU A 192 -2.05 20.57 -1.72
N ALA A 193 -1.20 19.54 -1.85
CA ALA A 193 -1.52 18.33 -2.58
C ALA A 193 -2.71 17.58 -1.94
N ALA A 194 -2.68 17.35 -0.62
CA ALA A 194 -3.78 16.70 0.09
C ALA A 194 -5.09 17.50 0.03
N ALA A 195 -5.02 18.83 0.15
CA ALA A 195 -6.16 19.72 0.06
C ALA A 195 -6.78 19.74 -1.36
N ALA A 196 -5.96 19.76 -2.41
CA ALA A 196 -6.43 19.67 -3.78
C ALA A 196 -7.12 18.33 -4.07
N PHE A 197 -6.48 17.22 -3.68
CA PHE A 197 -7.01 15.87 -3.84
C PHE A 197 -8.35 15.68 -3.11
N THR A 198 -8.38 15.95 -1.81
CA THR A 198 -9.61 15.80 -0.99
C THR A 198 -10.68 16.82 -1.38
N GLY A 199 -10.28 18.05 -1.68
CA GLY A 199 -11.18 19.12 -2.11
C GLY A 199 -11.83 18.83 -3.46
N ARG A 200 -11.22 18.04 -4.34
CA ARG A 200 -11.87 17.58 -5.58
C ARG A 200 -12.84 16.42 -5.34
N LEU A 201 -12.47 15.47 -4.48
CA LEU A 201 -13.26 14.28 -4.19
C LEU A 201 -14.50 14.55 -3.33
N LEU A 202 -14.41 15.51 -2.39
CA LEU A 202 -15.45 15.76 -1.40
C LEU A 202 -16.53 16.77 -1.81
N ARG A 203 -16.40 17.33 -3.02
CA ARG A 203 -17.37 18.27 -3.64
C ARG A 203 -18.72 17.62 -3.93
#